data_AF-A0A1Y5MKV6-F1
#
_entry.id   AF-A0A1Y5MKV6-F1
#
_cell.length_a   1.000
_cell.length_b   1.000
_cell.length_c   1.000
_cell.angle_alpha   90.00
_cell.angle_beta   90.00
_cell.angle_gamma   90.00
#
_symmetry.space_group_name_H-M   'P 1'
#
loop_
_entity.id
_entity.type
_entity.pdbx_description
1 polymer ?
#
loop_
_entity_poly.entity_id
_entity_poly.type
_entity_poly.pdbx_seq_one_letter_code
_entity_poly.pdbx_strand_id
1 'polypeptide(L)'
;MKYLFAILISFFIIGCAKNENLKPQNQEQTQKSKEEKPLLRDEKPKKPEKLILSNSIYTSYYTTLPCSNCEGVKTILTLNKDKTYTKTMLTMDKAATLVEKGGTFDVDESAIVLKDESGALSYFVPNKNSLLQLDDKKNKRVGVLAQIYNYEPVNKAYKDSFYARFSKFKDKNGFLELVLVPSKNGAKISFYSSLKDGAPLCSFSAELIYDKGIFYLLDEKGVALSVHKTANDIFIIANDKICKNAHISGHYKREKGRSSLFGKGFFAKLTNESANADVMKFYGAKNIKRDNTKKENSYIVTSKNERIFEYTLLNGIITSIEIYSNEFKTPENISLKSNFKDIKNALVISKFQSDANNIYLKIDSHDMLVKLKNPLAQEITSLSQIPDEAQIEQITLMWNQ
;
A
#
# COMPACT_ATOMS: atom_id res chain seq x y z
N MET A 1 20.86 8.12 55.99
CA MET A 1 20.96 9.53 55.53
C MET A 1 20.16 9.61 54.24
N LYS A 2 18.92 10.15 54.24
CA LYS A 2 18.55 11.58 54.03
C LYS A 2 19.11 12.07 52.67
N TYR A 3 18.39 12.48 51.63
CA TYR A 3 17.17 13.30 51.42
C TYR A 3 16.52 12.87 50.08
N LEU A 4 15.20 12.82 49.83
CA LEU A 4 14.10 13.79 49.95
C LEU A 4 14.17 14.93 48.92
N PHE A 5 13.39 14.82 47.83
CA PHE A 5 12.62 15.93 47.26
C PHE A 5 11.38 15.41 46.51
N ALA A 6 10.23 15.90 46.95
CA ALA A 6 8.90 15.65 46.43
C ALA A 6 8.46 16.82 45.53
N ILE A 7 7.66 16.55 44.49
CA ILE A 7 6.69 17.52 43.94
C ILE A 7 5.39 16.78 43.63
N LEU A 8 4.36 17.16 44.39
CA LEU A 8 2.93 16.87 44.20
C LEU A 8 2.40 17.58 42.95
N ILE A 9 1.54 16.93 42.15
CA ILE A 9 0.34 17.56 41.58
C ILE A 9 -0.83 16.57 41.63
N SER A 10 -1.96 17.10 42.08
CA SER A 10 -3.14 16.49 42.69
C SER A 10 -4.07 15.70 41.76
N PHE A 11 -4.64 14.66 42.35
CA PHE A 11 -5.89 13.99 41.98
C PHE A 11 -7.08 14.96 41.88
N PHE A 12 -7.91 14.80 40.84
CA PHE A 12 -9.34 15.11 40.89
C PHE A 12 -10.11 13.87 40.42
N ILE A 13 -10.66 13.12 41.38
CA ILE A 13 -11.70 12.13 41.18
C ILE A 13 -12.95 12.70 41.86
N ILE A 14 -13.97 13.02 41.07
CA ILE A 14 -15.37 13.21 41.52
C ILE A 14 -16.19 12.74 40.31
N GLY A 15 -17.04 11.70 40.34
CA GLY A 15 -17.88 11.19 41.42
C GLY A 15 -19.33 11.33 40.95
N CYS A 16 -19.93 10.25 40.46
CA CYS A 16 -21.36 10.19 40.16
C CYS A 16 -22.15 10.20 41.48
N ALA A 17 -23.10 11.13 41.60
CA ALA A 17 -24.20 11.01 42.55
C ALA A 17 -25.51 11.34 41.85
N LYS A 18 -26.41 10.37 41.88
CA LYS A 18 -27.82 10.42 41.52
C LYS A 18 -28.54 11.26 42.59
N ASN A 19 -29.44 12.17 42.20
CA ASN A 19 -30.63 12.43 43.00
C ASN A 19 -31.73 13.12 42.21
N GLU A 20 -32.95 12.65 42.50
CA GLU A 20 -34.23 13.05 41.94
C GLU A 20 -34.79 14.32 42.60
N ASN A 21 -35.72 14.96 41.89
CA ASN A 21 -36.82 15.80 42.37
C ASN A 21 -36.49 17.08 43.15
N LEU A 22 -36.69 18.24 42.50
CA LEU A 22 -37.60 19.30 42.96
C LEU A 22 -37.88 20.29 41.83
N LYS A 23 -39.17 20.60 41.65
CA LYS A 23 -39.78 21.48 40.64
C LYS A 23 -40.25 22.78 41.36
N PRO A 24 -40.80 23.79 40.67
CA PRO A 24 -40.18 25.08 40.34
C PRO A 24 -40.83 26.30 41.03
N GLN A 25 -40.27 27.51 40.86
CA GLN A 25 -41.04 28.75 41.00
C GLN A 25 -40.68 29.81 39.95
N ASN A 26 -41.77 30.43 39.48
CA ASN A 26 -41.93 31.44 38.44
C ASN A 26 -41.24 32.78 38.76
N GLN A 27 -40.85 33.50 37.70
CA GLN A 27 -41.18 34.92 37.59
C GLN A 27 -41.69 35.23 36.18
N GLU A 28 -42.87 35.84 36.15
CA GLU A 28 -43.56 36.40 35.00
C GLU A 28 -42.86 37.69 34.54
N GLN A 29 -42.82 37.92 33.22
CA GLN A 29 -43.03 39.26 32.68
C GLN A 29 -43.81 39.15 31.36
N THR A 30 -45.00 39.75 31.41
CA THR A 30 -46.02 39.82 30.36
C THR A 30 -45.71 40.95 29.36
N GLN A 31 -45.89 40.69 28.06
CA GLN A 31 -46.38 41.71 27.12
C GLN A 31 -47.21 41.08 25.99
N LYS A 32 -48.23 41.84 25.57
CA LYS A 32 -49.50 41.46 24.93
C LYS A 32 -49.44 41.15 23.42
N SER A 33 -50.20 40.12 23.05
CA SER A 33 -51.07 39.92 21.87
C SER A 33 -50.59 40.24 20.44
N LYS A 34 -50.60 39.20 19.59
CA LYS A 34 -51.51 39.15 18.43
C LYS A 34 -51.85 37.69 18.13
N GLU A 35 -53.14 37.39 18.13
CA GLU A 35 -53.73 36.09 17.89
C GLU A 35 -53.81 35.85 16.37
N GLU A 36 -53.10 34.83 15.88
CA GLU A 36 -53.24 34.34 14.52
C GLU A 36 -53.52 32.84 14.57
N LYS A 37 -54.70 32.47 14.08
CA LYS A 37 -55.28 31.12 14.10
C LYS A 37 -54.45 30.18 13.22
N PRO A 38 -53.83 29.09 13.73
CA PRO A 38 -53.11 28.17 12.87
C PRO A 38 -54.11 27.38 12.01
N LEU A 39 -53.97 27.53 10.69
CA LEU A 39 -54.62 26.67 9.71
C LEU A 39 -53.97 25.28 9.82
N LEU A 40 -54.71 24.29 10.33
CA LEU A 40 -54.37 22.88 10.20
C LEU A 40 -54.26 22.56 8.70
N ARG A 41 -53.04 22.31 8.21
CA ARG A 41 -52.82 21.64 6.93
C ARG A 41 -52.88 20.13 7.19
N ASP A 42 -53.91 19.51 6.64
CA ASP A 42 -53.97 18.07 6.41
C ASP A 42 -52.83 17.67 5.47
N GLU A 43 -51.67 17.30 6.00
CA GLU A 43 -50.73 16.47 5.25
C GLU A 43 -51.25 15.04 5.26
N LYS A 44 -51.96 14.67 4.19
CA LYS A 44 -52.19 13.26 3.84
C LYS A 44 -50.85 12.50 3.90
N PRO A 45 -50.78 11.33 4.54
CA PRO A 45 -49.57 10.52 4.55
C PRO A 45 -49.21 10.17 3.09
N LYS A 46 -48.04 10.64 2.64
CA LYS A 46 -47.44 10.19 1.38
C LYS A 46 -47.30 8.68 1.47
N LYS A 47 -48.00 7.97 0.59
CA LYS A 47 -47.83 6.53 0.37
C LYS A 47 -46.32 6.28 0.14
N PRO A 48 -45.69 5.36 0.89
CA PRO A 48 -44.24 5.18 0.83
C PRO A 48 -43.83 4.83 -0.60
N GLU A 49 -42.98 5.68 -1.17
CA GLU A 49 -42.40 5.48 -2.48
C GLU A 49 -41.40 4.33 -2.36
N LYS A 50 -41.68 3.21 -3.04
CA LYS A 50 -40.83 2.01 -3.00
C LYS A 50 -39.41 2.41 -3.37
N LEU A 51 -38.42 2.02 -2.54
CA LEU A 51 -37.01 2.29 -2.79
C LEU A 51 -36.62 1.87 -4.22
N ILE A 52 -36.35 2.84 -5.09
CA ILE A 52 -35.94 2.59 -6.48
C ILE A 52 -34.44 2.40 -6.51
N LEU A 53 -34.02 1.21 -6.94
CA LEU A 53 -32.60 0.88 -7.09
C LEU A 53 -32.09 1.32 -8.46
N SER A 54 -31.04 2.14 -8.47
CA SER A 54 -30.30 2.44 -9.69
C SER A 54 -29.48 1.23 -10.14
N ASN A 55 -29.24 1.10 -11.45
CA ASN A 55 -28.45 -0.01 -11.98
C ASN A 55 -26.98 -0.03 -11.48
N SER A 56 -26.52 1.07 -10.88
CA SER A 56 -25.19 1.18 -10.26
C SER A 56 -25.03 0.34 -8.99
N ILE A 57 -26.14 -0.16 -8.40
CA ILE A 57 -26.08 -1.00 -7.20
C ILE A 57 -25.65 -2.43 -7.47
N TYR A 58 -25.75 -2.91 -8.72
CA TYR A 58 -25.38 -4.26 -9.11
C TYR A 58 -23.86 -4.34 -9.36
N THR A 59 -23.10 -4.29 -8.28
CA THR A 59 -21.64 -4.32 -8.29
C THR A 59 -21.11 -4.90 -6.97
N SER A 60 -19.79 -4.93 -6.82
CA SER A 60 -19.11 -5.30 -5.57
C SER A 60 -18.81 -4.09 -4.71
N TYR A 61 -19.00 -4.23 -3.40
CA TYR A 61 -18.70 -3.24 -2.37
C TYR A 61 -17.82 -3.86 -1.29
N TYR A 62 -16.97 -3.08 -0.64
CA TYR A 62 -16.08 -3.57 0.39
C TYR A 62 -16.15 -2.73 1.66
N THR A 63 -15.89 -3.37 2.80
CA THR A 63 -15.58 -2.70 4.07
C THR A 63 -14.69 -3.59 4.95
N THR A 64 -14.23 -3.07 6.07
CA THR A 64 -13.60 -3.85 7.14
C THR A 64 -14.46 -3.72 8.40
N LEU A 65 -15.16 -4.80 8.75
CA LEU A 65 -16.01 -4.84 9.93
C LEU A 65 -15.19 -5.05 11.20
N PRO A 66 -15.67 -4.57 12.36
CA PRO A 66 -15.05 -4.84 13.66
C PRO A 66 -14.91 -6.33 13.93
N CYS A 67 -13.88 -6.65 14.70
CA CYS A 67 -13.63 -7.97 15.23
C CYS A 67 -13.20 -7.83 16.68
N SER A 68 -13.76 -8.64 17.58
CA SER A 68 -13.43 -8.55 19.01
C SER A 68 -11.98 -8.96 19.30
N ASN A 69 -11.49 -9.98 18.61
CA ASN A 69 -10.20 -10.63 18.87
C ASN A 69 -9.28 -10.67 17.64
N CYS A 70 -9.52 -9.84 16.63
CA CYS A 70 -8.69 -9.77 15.42
C CYS A 70 -8.63 -8.35 14.85
N GLU A 71 -7.78 -8.13 13.84
CA GLU A 71 -7.57 -6.79 13.26
C GLU A 71 -8.80 -6.24 12.54
N GLY A 72 -9.71 -7.13 12.15
CA GLY A 72 -10.97 -6.83 11.47
C GLY A 72 -11.37 -7.94 10.51
N VAL A 73 -12.61 -7.87 10.04
CA VAL A 73 -13.14 -8.79 9.02
C VAL A 73 -13.31 -8.02 7.72
N LYS A 74 -12.38 -8.21 6.78
CA LYS A 74 -12.51 -7.64 5.44
C LYS A 74 -13.69 -8.33 4.76
N THR A 75 -14.68 -7.55 4.35
CA THR A 75 -15.91 -8.03 3.73
C THR A 75 -16.04 -7.45 2.35
N ILE A 76 -16.31 -8.29 1.36
CA ILE A 76 -16.74 -7.89 0.01
C ILE A 76 -18.15 -8.44 -0.21
N LEU A 77 -19.07 -7.55 -0.59
CA LEU A 77 -20.45 -7.87 -0.90
C LEU A 77 -20.72 -7.55 -2.37
N THR A 78 -21.09 -8.55 -3.15
CA THR A 78 -21.49 -8.41 -4.56
C THR A 78 -22.99 -8.59 -4.70
N LEU A 79 -23.67 -7.60 -5.27
CA LEU A 79 -25.10 -7.67 -5.61
C LEU A 79 -25.25 -7.94 -7.11
N ASN A 80 -25.98 -9.00 -7.47
CA ASN A 80 -26.18 -9.41 -8.86
C ASN A 80 -27.56 -8.96 -9.39
N LYS A 81 -27.68 -8.82 -10.71
CA LYS A 81 -28.94 -8.40 -11.36
C LYS A 81 -30.07 -9.43 -11.24
N ASP A 82 -29.72 -10.70 -11.03
CA ASP A 82 -30.65 -11.82 -10.85
C ASP A 82 -31.20 -11.93 -9.41
N LYS A 83 -30.98 -10.90 -8.58
CA LYS A 83 -31.38 -10.85 -7.17
C LYS A 83 -30.63 -11.84 -6.26
N THR A 84 -29.48 -12.35 -6.69
CA THR A 84 -28.56 -13.09 -5.81
C THR A 84 -27.46 -12.18 -5.27
N TYR A 85 -26.82 -12.57 -4.18
CA TYR A 85 -25.61 -11.90 -3.70
C TYR A 85 -24.54 -12.90 -3.28
N THR A 86 -23.30 -12.45 -3.29
CA THR A 86 -22.15 -13.17 -2.74
C THR A 86 -21.46 -12.29 -1.70
N LYS A 87 -21.11 -12.85 -0.55
CA LYS A 87 -20.40 -12.18 0.53
C LYS A 87 -19.13 -12.95 0.89
N THR A 88 -17.99 -12.39 0.53
CA THR A 88 -16.67 -12.92 0.87
C THR A 88 -16.14 -12.23 2.13
N MET A 89 -15.67 -13.01 3.10
CA MET A 89 -15.20 -12.53 4.39
C MET A 89 -13.81 -13.11 4.69
N LEU A 90 -12.85 -12.23 4.90
CA LEU A 90 -11.51 -12.56 5.37
C LEU A 90 -11.35 -12.10 6.82
N THR A 91 -11.15 -13.07 7.71
CA THR A 91 -10.76 -12.81 9.10
C THR A 91 -9.23 -12.62 9.15
N MET A 92 -8.78 -11.43 9.53
CA MET A 92 -7.35 -11.11 9.63
C MET A 92 -6.85 -11.41 11.04
N ASP A 93 -6.57 -12.68 11.32
CA ASP A 93 -6.02 -13.19 12.58
C ASP A 93 -4.71 -13.98 12.33
N LYS A 94 -4.24 -14.73 13.35
CA LYS A 94 -3.04 -15.58 13.21
C LYS A 94 -3.22 -16.71 12.19
N ALA A 95 -4.45 -17.19 11.98
CA ALA A 95 -4.81 -18.29 11.10
C ALA A 95 -5.90 -17.83 10.13
N ALA A 96 -5.50 -16.97 9.19
CA ALA A 96 -6.46 -16.26 8.34
C ALA A 96 -7.44 -17.21 7.64
N THR A 97 -8.73 -16.96 7.84
CA THR A 97 -9.82 -17.73 7.24
C THR A 97 -10.54 -16.92 6.17
N LEU A 98 -10.71 -17.50 4.98
CA LEU A 98 -11.53 -16.96 3.92
C LEU A 98 -12.83 -17.77 3.83
N VAL A 99 -13.97 -17.09 3.98
CA VAL A 99 -15.30 -17.70 3.89
C VAL A 99 -16.12 -16.96 2.85
N GLU A 100 -16.77 -17.71 1.97
CA GLU A 100 -17.76 -17.17 1.04
C GLU A 100 -19.16 -17.64 1.45
N LYS A 101 -20.13 -16.73 1.40
CA LYS A 101 -21.55 -17.01 1.63
C LYS A 101 -22.38 -16.47 0.48
N GLY A 102 -23.39 -17.23 0.08
CA GLY A 102 -24.39 -16.81 -0.91
C GLY A 102 -25.74 -16.50 -0.27
N GLY A 103 -26.62 -15.93 -1.08
CA GLY A 103 -28.03 -15.75 -0.74
C GLY A 103 -28.80 -14.98 -1.79
N THR A 104 -30.03 -14.61 -1.45
CA THR A 104 -30.88 -13.77 -2.28
C THR A 104 -31.11 -12.42 -1.62
N PHE A 105 -31.50 -11.43 -2.41
CA PHE A 105 -31.95 -10.16 -1.87
C PHE A 105 -33.23 -9.68 -2.55
N ASP A 106 -34.00 -8.90 -1.82
CA ASP A 106 -35.12 -8.16 -2.38
C ASP A 106 -35.13 -6.72 -1.84
N VAL A 107 -36.04 -5.91 -2.36
CA VAL A 107 -36.15 -4.50 -2.02
C VAL A 107 -37.53 -4.23 -1.48
N ASP A 108 -37.60 -3.83 -0.21
CA ASP A 108 -38.83 -3.33 0.39
C ASP A 108 -38.94 -1.80 0.25
N GLU A 109 -39.91 -1.19 0.93
CA GLU A 109 -40.15 0.24 0.86
C GLU A 109 -38.99 1.09 1.41
N SER A 110 -38.17 0.51 2.30
CA SER A 110 -37.20 1.22 3.12
C SER A 110 -35.75 0.75 2.91
N ALA A 111 -35.54 -0.48 2.49
CA ALA A 111 -34.23 -1.12 2.48
C ALA A 111 -34.10 -2.24 1.44
N ILE A 112 -32.85 -2.52 1.09
CA ILE A 112 -32.41 -3.76 0.47
C ILE A 112 -32.28 -4.81 1.58
N VAL A 113 -32.96 -5.94 1.42
CA VAL A 113 -33.03 -7.02 2.39
C VAL A 113 -32.29 -8.23 1.83
N LEU A 114 -31.13 -8.56 2.42
CA LEU A 114 -30.35 -9.75 2.10
C LEU A 114 -30.78 -10.89 3.02
N LYS A 115 -31.02 -12.06 2.43
CA LYS A 115 -31.31 -13.31 3.13
C LYS A 115 -30.25 -14.35 2.79
N ASP A 116 -29.50 -14.81 3.79
CA ASP A 116 -28.55 -15.89 3.60
C ASP A 116 -29.24 -17.27 3.58
N GLU A 117 -28.46 -18.31 3.29
CA GLU A 117 -28.94 -19.71 3.23
C GLU A 117 -29.55 -20.22 4.54
N SER A 118 -29.12 -19.67 5.69
CA SER A 118 -29.70 -20.00 7.00
C SER A 118 -31.00 -19.27 7.29
N GLY A 119 -31.39 -18.33 6.42
CA GLY A 119 -32.54 -17.46 6.58
C GLY A 119 -32.26 -16.20 7.40
N ALA A 120 -31.00 -15.96 7.79
CA ALA A 120 -30.64 -14.75 8.51
C ALA A 120 -30.75 -13.53 7.59
N LEU A 121 -31.29 -12.43 8.16
CA LEU A 121 -31.57 -11.21 7.42
C LEU A 121 -30.52 -10.13 7.72
N SER A 122 -30.19 -9.34 6.70
CA SER A 122 -29.41 -8.12 6.85
C SER A 122 -29.93 -7.02 5.94
N TYR A 123 -29.87 -5.77 6.42
CA TYR A 123 -30.56 -4.63 5.81
C TYR A 123 -29.57 -3.58 5.36
N PHE A 124 -29.78 -3.03 4.16
CA PHE A 124 -28.90 -2.04 3.56
C PHE A 124 -29.68 -0.94 2.86
N VAL A 125 -29.08 0.24 2.75
CA VAL A 125 -29.60 1.34 1.92
C VAL A 125 -28.51 1.92 1.04
N PRO A 126 -28.83 2.32 -0.20
CA PRO A 126 -27.91 3.10 -1.01
C PRO A 126 -27.50 4.40 -0.30
N ASN A 127 -26.22 4.75 -0.38
CA ASN A 127 -25.67 5.98 0.18
C ASN A 127 -24.69 6.60 -0.83
N LYS A 128 -25.18 7.51 -1.68
CA LYS A 128 -24.41 7.98 -2.86
C LYS A 128 -23.96 6.78 -3.72
N ASN A 129 -22.64 6.57 -3.85
CA ASN A 129 -22.03 5.45 -4.59
C ASN A 129 -21.64 4.27 -3.69
N SER A 130 -21.97 4.32 -2.40
CA SER A 130 -21.67 3.29 -1.41
C SER A 130 -22.96 2.61 -0.93
N LEU A 131 -22.80 1.57 -0.13
CA LEU A 131 -23.90 0.79 0.44
C LEU A 131 -23.80 0.79 1.97
N LEU A 132 -24.77 1.39 2.65
CA LEU A 132 -24.77 1.50 4.11
C LEU A 132 -25.53 0.34 4.73
N GLN A 133 -24.89 -0.41 5.63
CA GLN A 133 -25.54 -1.45 6.42
C GLN A 133 -26.28 -0.85 7.61
N LEU A 134 -27.56 -1.23 7.76
CA LEU A 134 -28.42 -0.83 8.85
C LEU A 134 -28.29 -1.78 10.06
N ASP A 135 -28.93 -1.42 11.17
CA ASP A 135 -29.14 -2.35 12.29
C ASP A 135 -30.32 -3.30 12.02
N ASP A 136 -30.55 -4.23 12.95
CA ASP A 136 -31.59 -5.26 12.83
C ASP A 136 -33.02 -4.67 12.88
N LYS A 137 -33.16 -3.42 13.30
CA LYS A 137 -34.40 -2.64 13.32
C LYS A 137 -34.53 -1.71 12.11
N LYS A 138 -33.66 -1.85 11.10
CA LYS A 138 -33.58 -1.01 9.89
C LYS A 138 -33.26 0.47 10.17
N ASN A 139 -32.65 0.78 11.31
CA ASN A 139 -32.15 2.13 11.59
C ASN A 139 -30.71 2.29 11.14
N LYS A 140 -30.33 3.55 10.86
CA LYS A 140 -28.92 3.90 10.66
C LYS A 140 -28.16 3.65 11.96
N ARG A 141 -27.02 2.98 11.85
CA ARG A 141 -26.13 2.75 13.01
C ARG A 141 -25.59 4.08 13.52
N VAL A 142 -25.43 4.19 14.84
CA VAL A 142 -24.95 5.39 15.54
C VAL A 142 -23.67 5.09 16.32
N GLY A 143 -22.94 6.13 16.71
CA GLY A 143 -21.69 6.03 17.48
C GLY A 143 -20.42 6.03 16.61
N VAL A 144 -19.26 5.94 17.28
CA VAL A 144 -17.93 6.11 16.67
C VAL A 144 -17.61 5.08 15.57
N LEU A 145 -18.23 3.91 15.62
CA LEU A 145 -18.06 2.83 14.66
C LEU A 145 -19.07 2.86 13.52
N ALA A 146 -20.05 3.78 13.51
CA ALA A 146 -21.10 3.78 12.49
C ALA A 146 -20.56 3.84 11.05
N GLN A 147 -19.47 4.57 10.81
CA GLN A 147 -18.92 4.77 9.48
C GLN A 147 -18.35 3.50 8.85
N ILE A 148 -17.88 2.52 9.64
CA ILE A 148 -17.29 1.28 9.12
C ILE A 148 -18.35 0.35 8.49
N TYR A 149 -19.62 0.62 8.74
CA TYR A 149 -20.74 -0.10 8.13
C TYR A 149 -21.14 0.49 6.77
N ASN A 150 -20.41 1.50 6.28
CA ASN A 150 -20.52 1.98 4.91
C ASN A 150 -19.57 1.18 4.00
N TYR A 151 -20.12 0.47 3.02
CA TYR A 151 -19.38 -0.35 2.09
C TYR A 151 -19.07 0.47 0.83
N GLU A 152 -17.79 0.69 0.57
CA GLU A 152 -17.30 1.47 -0.56
C GLU A 152 -17.27 0.63 -1.84
N PRO A 153 -17.51 1.21 -3.03
CA PRO A 153 -17.54 0.44 -4.27
C PRO A 153 -16.15 -0.10 -4.65
N VAL A 154 -16.13 -1.36 -5.12
CA VAL A 154 -14.97 -1.99 -5.76
C VAL A 154 -14.88 -1.47 -7.19
N ASN A 155 -14.27 -0.30 -7.35
CA ASN A 155 -14.14 0.40 -8.62
C ASN A 155 -12.68 0.39 -9.12
N LYS A 156 -12.41 1.13 -10.21
CA LYS A 156 -11.06 1.28 -10.75
C LYS A 156 -10.07 1.83 -9.71
N ALA A 157 -10.45 2.83 -8.92
CA ALA A 157 -9.57 3.40 -7.89
C ALA A 157 -9.24 2.37 -6.80
N TYR A 158 -10.20 1.54 -6.40
CA TYR A 158 -9.96 0.42 -5.49
C TYR A 158 -9.00 -0.60 -6.08
N LYS A 159 -9.22 -1.03 -7.34
CA LYS A 159 -8.32 -1.95 -8.05
C LYS A 159 -6.90 -1.38 -8.15
N ASP A 160 -6.79 -0.11 -8.54
CA ASP A 160 -5.51 0.59 -8.70
C ASP A 160 -4.77 0.75 -7.36
N SER A 161 -5.49 0.70 -6.23
CA SER A 161 -4.88 0.81 -4.89
C SER A 161 -4.04 -0.41 -4.47
N PHE A 162 -4.18 -1.54 -5.16
CA PHE A 162 -3.36 -2.74 -4.92
C PHE A 162 -1.95 -2.60 -5.49
N TYR A 163 -1.76 -1.78 -6.52
CA TYR A 163 -0.47 -1.68 -7.20
C TYR A 163 0.50 -0.83 -6.37
N ALA A 164 1.52 -1.48 -5.82
CA ALA A 164 2.58 -0.88 -5.03
C ALA A 164 3.63 -1.94 -4.67
N ARG A 165 4.66 -1.48 -3.96
CA ARG A 165 5.57 -2.33 -3.19
C ARG A 165 5.10 -2.41 -1.73
N PHE A 166 5.25 -3.59 -1.15
CA PHE A 166 4.87 -3.90 0.21
C PHE A 166 5.97 -4.71 0.91
N SER A 167 6.03 -4.64 2.24
CA SER A 167 7.01 -5.37 3.05
C SER A 167 6.39 -5.92 4.34
N LYS A 168 6.80 -7.12 4.75
CA LYS A 168 6.34 -7.77 6.01
C LYS A 168 7.38 -7.67 7.13
N PHE A 169 8.68 -7.75 6.79
CA PHE A 169 9.80 -7.60 7.72
C PHE A 169 10.89 -6.73 7.08
N LYS A 170 11.43 -5.78 7.86
CA LYS A 170 12.65 -5.03 7.54
C LYS A 170 13.46 -4.95 8.82
N ASP A 171 14.30 -5.94 9.07
CA ASP A 171 15.35 -5.82 10.08
C ASP A 171 16.72 -6.03 9.45
N LYS A 172 17.75 -5.84 10.27
CA LYS A 172 19.16 -5.89 9.88
C LYS A 172 19.63 -7.28 9.39
N ASN A 173 18.80 -8.31 9.52
CA ASN A 173 19.14 -9.70 9.20
C ASN A 173 18.24 -10.31 8.10
N GLY A 174 17.25 -9.59 7.59
CA GLY A 174 16.44 -10.05 6.47
C GLY A 174 15.27 -9.15 6.07
N PHE A 175 14.79 -9.34 4.84
CA PHE A 175 13.59 -8.68 4.32
C PHE A 175 12.68 -9.66 3.58
N LEU A 176 11.39 -9.32 3.53
CA LEU A 176 10.40 -9.95 2.65
C LEU A 176 9.60 -8.86 1.97
N GLU A 177 9.90 -8.66 0.69
CA GLU A 177 9.27 -7.68 -0.19
C GLU A 177 8.30 -8.35 -1.17
N LEU A 178 7.24 -7.62 -1.48
CA LEU A 178 6.23 -7.98 -2.46
C LEU A 178 6.02 -6.77 -3.39
N VAL A 179 6.00 -7.01 -4.68
CA VAL A 179 5.65 -6.01 -5.69
C VAL A 179 4.42 -6.48 -6.45
N LEU A 180 3.40 -5.63 -6.53
CA LEU A 180 2.21 -5.85 -7.34
C LEU A 180 2.14 -4.77 -8.43
N VAL A 181 2.16 -5.17 -9.70
CA VAL A 181 2.06 -4.26 -10.85
C VAL A 181 0.89 -4.64 -11.75
N PRO A 182 0.30 -3.70 -12.51
CA PRO A 182 -0.70 -4.02 -13.51
C PRO A 182 -0.17 -5.01 -14.55
N SER A 183 -1.03 -5.90 -15.03
CA SER A 183 -0.76 -6.77 -16.18
C SER A 183 -2.03 -6.95 -17.03
N LYS A 184 -1.88 -7.49 -18.24
CA LYS A 184 -2.95 -7.63 -19.24
C LYS A 184 -4.20 -8.32 -18.67
N ASN A 185 -4.02 -9.36 -17.85
CA ASN A 185 -5.10 -10.18 -17.30
C ASN A 185 -5.45 -9.84 -15.84
N GLY A 186 -4.80 -8.84 -15.24
CA GLY A 186 -4.95 -8.52 -13.82
C GLY A 186 -3.71 -7.83 -13.28
N ALA A 187 -2.87 -8.58 -12.58
CA ALA A 187 -1.65 -8.07 -11.97
C ALA A 187 -0.53 -9.10 -12.04
N LYS A 188 0.71 -8.63 -12.15
CA LYS A 188 1.88 -9.47 -11.89
C LYS A 188 2.30 -9.27 -10.43
N ILE A 189 2.46 -10.37 -9.70
CA ILE A 189 3.04 -10.38 -8.35
C ILE A 189 4.48 -10.87 -8.41
N SER A 190 5.35 -10.26 -7.61
CA SER A 190 6.71 -10.74 -7.37
C SER A 190 7.03 -10.72 -5.87
N PHE A 191 7.63 -11.80 -5.36
CA PHE A 191 8.17 -11.87 -3.99
C PHE A 191 9.69 -11.95 -4.02
N TYR A 192 10.32 -11.24 -3.08
CA TYR A 192 11.76 -11.29 -2.85
C TYR A 192 12.02 -11.39 -1.35
N SER A 193 12.78 -12.40 -0.93
CA SER A 193 13.19 -12.55 0.47
C SER A 193 14.70 -12.68 0.61
N SER A 194 15.28 -11.95 1.57
CA SER A 194 16.59 -12.27 2.12
C SER A 194 16.44 -12.63 3.59
N LEU A 195 17.05 -13.74 4.02
CA LEU A 195 17.22 -14.07 5.43
C LEU A 195 18.68 -14.50 5.61
N LYS A 196 19.29 -14.11 6.73
CA LYS A 196 20.58 -14.67 7.15
C LYS A 196 20.46 -16.19 7.32
N ASP A 197 21.54 -16.90 6.98
CA ASP A 197 21.75 -18.34 7.18
C ASP A 197 21.34 -19.29 6.04
N GLY A 198 21.38 -18.82 4.79
CA GLY A 198 21.58 -19.70 3.62
C GLY A 198 20.44 -20.65 3.25
N ALA A 199 19.25 -20.53 3.86
CA ALA A 199 18.04 -21.18 3.37
C ALA A 199 17.58 -20.55 2.04
N PRO A 200 16.99 -21.32 1.10
CA PRO A 200 16.81 -20.88 -0.28
C PRO A 200 15.97 -19.61 -0.40
N LEU A 201 16.51 -18.65 -1.15
CA LEU A 201 15.84 -17.44 -1.65
C LEU A 201 14.48 -17.83 -2.25
N CYS A 202 13.37 -17.37 -1.68
CA CYS A 202 12.11 -17.44 -2.42
C CYS A 202 12.03 -16.25 -3.37
N SER A 203 12.30 -16.52 -4.65
CA SER A 203 11.92 -15.67 -5.77
C SER A 203 10.72 -16.31 -6.44
N PHE A 204 9.59 -15.62 -6.41
CA PHE A 204 8.35 -16.08 -7.02
C PHE A 204 7.78 -14.95 -7.87
N SER A 205 7.33 -15.27 -9.07
CA SER A 205 6.53 -14.35 -9.87
C SER A 205 5.42 -15.09 -10.58
N ALA A 206 4.23 -14.50 -10.60
CA ALA A 206 3.07 -15.05 -11.28
C ALA A 206 2.14 -13.95 -11.78
N GLU A 207 1.33 -14.32 -12.78
CA GLU A 207 0.18 -13.54 -13.20
C GLU A 207 -1.02 -13.89 -12.32
N LEU A 208 -1.67 -12.86 -11.79
CA LEU A 208 -2.85 -12.95 -10.96
C LEU A 208 -4.08 -12.51 -11.76
N ILE A 209 -5.15 -13.26 -11.59
CA ILE A 209 -6.48 -12.93 -12.11
C ILE A 209 -7.15 -12.02 -11.10
N TYR A 210 -7.87 -11.00 -11.58
CA TYR A 210 -8.69 -10.13 -10.75
C TYR A 210 -10.16 -10.47 -10.92
N ASP A 211 -10.82 -10.88 -9.83
CA ASP A 211 -12.27 -11.04 -9.80
C ASP A 211 -12.83 -10.52 -8.48
N LYS A 212 -14.03 -9.93 -8.53
CA LYS A 212 -14.80 -9.46 -7.35
C LYS A 212 -13.98 -8.71 -6.30
N GLY A 213 -12.98 -7.92 -6.70
CA GLY A 213 -12.17 -7.13 -5.77
C GLY A 213 -10.97 -7.83 -5.15
N ILE A 214 -10.63 -9.03 -5.59
CA ILE A 214 -9.50 -9.82 -5.08
C ILE A 214 -8.60 -10.21 -6.26
N PHE A 215 -7.29 -10.16 -6.06
CA PHE A 215 -6.35 -10.82 -6.98
C PHE A 215 -6.05 -12.22 -6.48
N TYR A 216 -6.04 -13.20 -7.36
CA TYR A 216 -5.73 -14.58 -6.98
C TYR A 216 -4.96 -15.33 -8.07
N LEU A 217 -4.29 -16.39 -7.61
CA LEU A 217 -3.66 -17.41 -8.43
C LEU A 217 -4.38 -18.73 -8.16
N LEU A 218 -4.71 -19.46 -9.23
CA LEU A 218 -5.27 -20.80 -9.14
C LEU A 218 -4.19 -21.86 -9.40
N ASP A 219 -4.27 -22.98 -8.70
CA ASP A 219 -3.61 -24.24 -9.04
C ASP A 219 -4.65 -25.36 -9.17
N GLU A 220 -4.19 -26.60 -9.38
CA GLU A 220 -5.06 -27.79 -9.51
C GLU A 220 -5.97 -28.03 -8.29
N LYS A 221 -5.65 -27.45 -7.12
CA LYS A 221 -6.40 -27.60 -5.87
C LYS A 221 -7.27 -26.39 -5.54
N GLY A 222 -7.34 -25.39 -6.43
CA GLY A 222 -8.11 -24.17 -6.25
C GLY A 222 -7.22 -22.95 -6.01
N VAL A 223 -7.58 -22.09 -5.07
CA VAL A 223 -6.85 -20.83 -4.83
C VAL A 223 -5.49 -21.10 -4.17
N ALA A 224 -4.41 -20.95 -4.93
CA ALA A 224 -3.04 -21.08 -4.44
C ALA A 224 -2.55 -19.82 -3.74
N LEU A 225 -2.99 -18.65 -4.20
CA LEU A 225 -2.69 -17.34 -3.63
C LEU A 225 -3.90 -16.41 -3.73
N SER A 226 -4.16 -15.61 -2.72
CA SER A 226 -5.08 -14.47 -2.81
C SER A 226 -4.50 -13.24 -2.12
N VAL A 227 -4.73 -12.08 -2.75
CA VAL A 227 -4.30 -10.76 -2.28
C VAL A 227 -5.54 -9.96 -1.92
N HIS A 228 -5.60 -9.54 -0.66
CA HIS A 228 -6.73 -8.81 -0.11
C HIS A 228 -6.29 -7.40 0.30
N LYS A 229 -7.06 -6.38 -0.11
CA LYS A 229 -6.78 -5.00 0.27
C LYS A 229 -7.24 -4.71 1.70
N THR A 230 -6.31 -4.34 2.57
CA THR A 230 -6.62 -3.72 3.88
C THR A 230 -6.62 -2.19 3.74
N ALA A 231 -6.80 -1.41 4.80
CA ALA A 231 -6.94 0.06 4.69
C ALA A 231 -5.85 0.71 3.81
N ASN A 232 -4.57 0.62 4.22
CA ASN A 232 -3.44 1.13 3.45
C ASN A 232 -2.51 0.06 2.91
N ASP A 233 -2.73 -1.19 3.30
CA ASP A 233 -1.79 -2.28 3.15
C ASP A 233 -2.44 -3.43 2.36
N ILE A 234 -1.82 -4.61 2.36
CA ILE A 234 -2.41 -5.83 1.80
C ILE A 234 -2.24 -7.00 2.78
N PHE A 235 -3.15 -7.97 2.67
CA PHE A 235 -3.06 -9.24 3.34
C PHE A 235 -2.96 -10.36 2.30
N ILE A 236 -1.96 -11.22 2.43
CA ILE A 236 -1.73 -12.34 1.53
C ILE A 236 -2.15 -13.64 2.21
N ILE A 237 -2.92 -14.46 1.51
CA ILE A 237 -3.07 -15.88 1.84
C ILE A 237 -2.44 -16.66 0.71
N ALA A 238 -1.50 -17.53 1.04
CA ALA A 238 -0.86 -18.41 0.08
C ALA A 238 -0.67 -19.80 0.67
N ASN A 239 -0.70 -20.80 -0.19
CA ASN A 239 -0.37 -22.17 0.17
C ASN A 239 1.15 -22.37 0.34
N ASP A 240 1.51 -23.51 0.89
CA ASP A 240 2.89 -23.94 1.16
C ASP A 240 3.72 -24.18 -0.11
N LYS A 241 3.09 -24.35 -1.28
CA LYS A 241 3.79 -24.60 -2.55
C LYS A 241 4.47 -23.37 -3.15
N ILE A 242 3.95 -22.17 -2.88
CA ILE A 242 4.49 -20.94 -3.49
C ILE A 242 5.89 -20.64 -2.98
N CYS A 243 6.13 -20.87 -1.69
CA CYS A 243 7.44 -20.78 -1.07
C CYS A 243 7.53 -21.76 0.10
N LYS A 244 8.02 -22.98 -0.14
CA LYS A 244 8.07 -24.06 0.87
C LYS A 244 8.78 -23.67 2.17
N ASN A 245 9.77 -22.77 2.08
CA ASN A 245 10.59 -22.31 3.21
C ASN A 245 10.38 -20.83 3.59
N ALA A 246 9.53 -20.09 2.87
CA ALA A 246 9.26 -18.68 3.18
C ALA A 246 7.79 -18.51 3.59
N HIS A 247 7.56 -18.00 4.80
CA HIS A 247 6.21 -17.74 5.29
C HIS A 247 5.63 -16.44 4.69
N ILE A 248 5.05 -16.59 3.50
CA ILE A 248 4.51 -15.47 2.68
C ILE A 248 3.08 -15.07 3.02
N SER A 249 2.32 -15.88 3.76
CA SER A 249 0.97 -15.50 4.20
C SER A 249 1.05 -14.45 5.31
N GLY A 250 0.17 -13.47 5.32
CA GLY A 250 0.06 -12.47 6.39
C GLY A 250 -0.03 -11.03 5.88
N HIS A 251 0.07 -10.10 6.82
CA HIS A 251 -0.08 -8.67 6.55
C HIS A 251 1.23 -8.05 6.03
N TYR A 252 1.16 -7.35 4.90
CA TYR A 252 2.28 -6.61 4.32
C TYR A 252 1.99 -5.13 4.32
N LYS A 253 2.88 -4.35 4.92
CA LYS A 253 2.77 -2.90 4.96
C LYS A 253 3.16 -2.32 3.63
N ARG A 254 2.28 -1.49 3.07
CA ARG A 254 2.56 -0.69 1.89
C ARG A 254 3.73 0.21 2.20
N GLU A 255 4.67 0.27 1.29
CA GLU A 255 5.68 1.30 1.37
C GLU A 255 4.99 2.67 1.27
N LYS A 256 5.06 3.47 2.35
CA LYS A 256 4.44 4.79 2.43
C LYS A 256 5.13 5.76 1.47
N GLY A 257 4.71 5.70 0.22
CA GLY A 257 5.14 6.56 -0.85
C GLY A 257 6.64 6.47 -1.12
N ARG A 258 6.97 6.88 -2.33
CA ARG A 258 8.31 7.17 -2.79
C ARG A 258 9.01 8.28 -1.98
N SER A 259 8.62 8.62 -0.75
CA SER A 259 9.25 9.65 0.11
C SER A 259 10.78 9.46 0.33
N SER A 260 11.30 8.30 -0.08
CA SER A 260 12.72 7.98 -0.13
C SER A 260 13.20 7.51 -1.51
N LEU A 261 12.53 7.85 -2.63
CA LEU A 261 12.97 7.46 -3.98
C LEU A 261 14.43 7.88 -4.20
N PHE A 262 14.79 9.00 -3.56
CA PHE A 262 16.13 9.55 -3.50
C PHE A 262 16.62 9.73 -2.05
N GLY A 263 16.40 8.71 -1.20
CA GLY A 263 16.93 8.63 0.17
C GLY A 263 17.98 7.51 0.32
N LYS A 264 18.23 7.07 1.56
CA LYS A 264 19.27 6.06 1.93
C LYS A 264 19.12 4.65 1.29
N GLY A 265 18.15 4.43 0.41
CA GLY A 265 17.93 3.18 -0.34
C GLY A 265 17.62 3.42 -1.81
N PHE A 266 18.18 4.50 -2.36
CA PHE A 266 17.99 5.01 -3.72
C PHE A 266 18.17 3.95 -4.83
N PHE A 267 19.20 3.10 -4.70
CA PHE A 267 19.48 2.01 -5.64
C PHE A 267 18.37 0.95 -5.71
N ALA A 268 17.55 0.80 -4.66
CA ALA A 268 16.52 -0.24 -4.59
C ALA A 268 15.16 0.19 -5.17
N LYS A 269 14.98 1.46 -5.55
CA LYS A 269 13.63 2.05 -5.81
C LYS A 269 13.41 2.58 -7.23
N LEU A 270 14.46 2.68 -8.03
CA LEU A 270 14.36 3.03 -9.46
C LEU A 270 14.18 1.77 -10.29
N THR A 271 13.26 1.82 -11.24
CA THR A 271 12.99 0.75 -12.21
C THR A 271 13.05 1.29 -13.63
N ASN A 272 13.07 0.40 -14.61
CA ASN A 272 13.00 0.72 -16.05
C ASN A 272 11.70 1.43 -16.51
N GLU A 273 10.76 1.70 -15.59
CA GLU A 273 9.52 2.46 -15.82
C GLU A 273 9.57 3.87 -15.20
N SER A 274 10.67 4.24 -14.53
CA SER A 274 10.82 5.54 -13.87
C SER A 274 10.80 6.67 -14.89
N ALA A 275 9.99 7.69 -14.66
CA ALA A 275 9.81 8.80 -15.61
C ALA A 275 10.34 10.13 -15.06
N ASN A 276 10.50 11.13 -15.92
CA ASN A 276 10.90 12.48 -15.54
C ASN A 276 10.00 13.09 -14.44
N ALA A 277 8.70 12.79 -14.48
CA ALA A 277 7.73 13.24 -13.48
C ALA A 277 8.06 12.75 -12.06
N ASP A 278 8.69 11.59 -11.92
CA ASP A 278 9.11 11.06 -10.63
C ASP A 278 10.24 11.92 -10.04
N VAL A 279 11.24 12.31 -10.85
CA VAL A 279 12.33 13.19 -10.42
C VAL A 279 11.82 14.57 -10.01
N MET A 280 10.94 15.16 -10.83
CA MET A 280 10.32 16.46 -10.58
C MET A 280 9.54 16.50 -9.27
N LYS A 281 8.88 15.39 -8.90
CA LYS A 281 8.13 15.28 -7.65
C LYS A 281 9.03 15.40 -6.41
N PHE A 282 10.28 14.95 -6.49
CA PHE A 282 11.21 14.92 -5.36
C PHE A 282 12.09 16.16 -5.26
N TYR A 283 12.70 16.58 -6.37
CA TYR A 283 13.62 17.70 -6.37
C TYR A 283 12.96 19.02 -6.74
N GLY A 284 11.79 18.98 -7.38
CA GLY A 284 11.14 20.15 -7.95
C GLY A 284 11.85 20.60 -9.24
N ALA A 285 11.08 21.10 -10.21
CA ALA A 285 11.59 21.49 -11.52
C ALA A 285 12.75 22.51 -11.47
N LYS A 286 12.78 23.39 -10.46
CA LYS A 286 13.85 24.41 -10.27
C LYS A 286 15.25 23.82 -10.05
N ASN A 287 15.32 22.57 -9.58
CA ASN A 287 16.54 21.87 -9.21
C ASN A 287 16.99 20.88 -10.30
N ILE A 288 16.36 20.92 -11.47
CA ILE A 288 16.63 20.02 -12.59
C ILE A 288 17.00 20.89 -13.79
N LYS A 289 18.17 20.65 -14.38
CA LYS A 289 18.65 21.41 -15.55
C LYS A 289 19.11 20.45 -16.64
N ARG A 290 18.72 20.74 -17.89
CA ARG A 290 19.22 19.98 -19.04
C ARG A 290 20.74 20.14 -19.14
N ASP A 291 21.44 19.03 -19.35
CA ASP A 291 22.86 19.08 -19.73
C ASP A 291 22.95 19.30 -21.25
N ASN A 292 23.46 20.47 -21.65
CA ASN A 292 23.61 20.81 -23.06
C ASN A 292 24.94 20.33 -23.66
N THR A 293 25.82 19.75 -22.85
CA THR A 293 27.10 19.18 -23.32
C THR A 293 26.91 17.79 -23.93
N LYS A 294 25.84 17.08 -23.54
CA LYS A 294 25.48 15.76 -24.07
C LYS A 294 24.48 15.88 -25.21
N LYS A 295 24.64 15.03 -26.24
CA LYS A 295 23.67 14.91 -27.35
C LYS A 295 22.36 14.26 -26.90
N GLU A 296 22.45 13.37 -25.92
CA GLU A 296 21.32 12.69 -25.30
C GLU A 296 20.46 13.67 -24.50
N ASN A 297 19.20 13.31 -24.27
CA ASN A 297 18.30 14.10 -23.42
C ASN A 297 18.63 13.86 -21.94
N SER A 298 19.73 14.44 -21.50
CA SER A 298 20.25 14.29 -20.13
C SER A 298 19.94 15.51 -19.25
N TYR A 299 19.72 15.26 -17.97
CA TYR A 299 19.31 16.26 -17.00
C TYR A 299 20.07 16.08 -15.69
N ILE A 300 20.70 17.15 -15.22
CA ILE A 300 21.43 17.21 -13.96
C ILE A 300 20.46 17.62 -12.85
N VAL A 301 20.46 16.86 -11.76
CA VAL A 301 19.71 17.16 -10.54
C VAL A 301 20.65 17.74 -9.50
N THR A 302 20.26 18.88 -8.93
CA THR A 302 20.99 19.52 -7.83
C THR A 302 20.16 19.61 -6.56
N SER A 303 20.81 19.60 -5.41
CA SER A 303 20.18 19.86 -4.11
C SER A 303 21.16 20.62 -3.24
N LYS A 304 20.73 21.70 -2.59
CA LYS A 304 21.60 22.57 -1.78
C LYS A 304 22.91 22.98 -2.49
N ASN A 305 22.83 23.25 -3.79
CA ASN A 305 23.94 23.60 -4.70
C ASN A 305 24.95 22.49 -5.01
N GLU A 306 24.70 21.24 -4.61
CA GLU A 306 25.53 20.08 -4.98
C GLU A 306 24.87 19.28 -6.10
N ARG A 307 25.69 18.67 -6.98
CA ARG A 307 25.21 17.71 -7.98
C ARG A 307 24.90 16.38 -7.31
N ILE A 308 23.69 15.87 -7.54
CA ILE A 308 23.19 14.68 -6.84
C ILE A 308 23.29 13.46 -7.75
N PHE A 309 22.73 13.57 -8.95
CA PHE A 309 22.88 12.62 -10.05
C PHE A 309 22.52 13.33 -11.37
N GLU A 310 22.84 12.68 -12.47
CA GLU A 310 22.37 13.03 -13.80
C GLU A 310 21.60 11.85 -14.39
N TYR A 311 20.54 12.10 -15.15
CA TYR A 311 19.74 11.05 -15.77
C TYR A 311 19.47 11.32 -17.24
N THR A 312 19.46 10.27 -18.07
CA THR A 312 19.09 10.34 -19.49
C THR A 312 17.66 9.86 -19.69
N LEU A 313 16.93 10.57 -20.57
CA LEU A 313 15.58 10.22 -20.98
C LEU A 313 15.54 9.72 -22.42
N LEU A 314 14.75 8.67 -22.65
CA LEU A 314 14.28 8.24 -23.96
C LEU A 314 12.75 8.12 -23.90
N ASN A 315 12.05 8.86 -24.77
CA ASN A 315 10.57 8.88 -24.81
C ASN A 315 9.90 9.17 -23.45
N GLY A 316 10.55 9.99 -22.60
CA GLY A 316 10.04 10.36 -21.27
C GLY A 316 10.33 9.38 -20.13
N ILE A 317 10.94 8.23 -20.45
CA ILE A 317 11.39 7.22 -19.49
C ILE A 317 12.89 7.36 -19.25
N ILE A 318 13.31 7.15 -18.00
CA ILE A 318 14.71 7.18 -17.60
C ILE A 318 15.39 5.89 -18.06
N THR A 319 16.46 6.02 -18.84
CA THR A 319 17.26 4.89 -19.35
C THR A 319 18.57 4.72 -18.60
N SER A 320 19.12 5.80 -18.07
CA SER A 320 20.32 5.74 -17.24
C SER A 320 20.34 6.82 -16.18
N ILE A 321 21.03 6.54 -15.08
CA ILE A 321 21.34 7.50 -14.03
C ILE A 321 22.80 7.37 -13.61
N GLU A 322 23.54 8.46 -13.71
CA GLU A 322 24.90 8.61 -13.22
C GLU A 322 24.93 9.28 -11.85
N ILE A 323 25.61 8.66 -10.89
CA ILE A 323 25.58 9.07 -9.48
C ILE A 323 26.75 9.98 -9.12
N TYR A 324 26.45 11.11 -8.47
CA TYR A 324 27.46 12.05 -7.95
C TYR A 324 27.45 12.17 -6.42
N SER A 325 26.31 11.93 -5.78
CA SER A 325 26.20 12.04 -4.32
C SER A 325 26.72 10.79 -3.60
N ASN A 326 27.56 11.01 -2.59
CA ASN A 326 28.04 9.99 -1.66
C ASN A 326 26.94 9.44 -0.72
N GLU A 327 25.76 10.06 -0.71
CA GLU A 327 24.65 9.67 0.16
C GLU A 327 23.91 8.42 -0.35
N PHE A 328 24.02 8.11 -1.64
CA PHE A 328 23.33 6.98 -2.24
C PHE A 328 24.10 5.69 -2.07
N LYS A 329 23.38 4.63 -1.71
CA LYS A 329 23.94 3.31 -1.42
C LYS A 329 23.04 2.18 -1.91
N THR A 330 23.64 1.07 -2.31
CA THR A 330 22.93 -0.20 -2.53
C THR A 330 22.40 -0.77 -1.20
N PRO A 331 21.45 -1.73 -1.23
CA PRO A 331 21.03 -2.46 -0.02
C PRO A 331 22.19 -3.07 0.77
N GLU A 332 23.23 -3.51 0.07
CA GLU A 332 24.49 -4.06 0.60
C GLU A 332 25.49 -2.99 1.01
N ASN A 333 25.04 -1.73 1.10
CA ASN A 333 25.81 -0.58 1.58
C ASN A 333 26.99 -0.17 0.68
N ILE A 334 26.96 -0.54 -0.61
CA ILE A 334 27.93 -0.08 -1.62
C ILE A 334 27.58 1.34 -2.08
N SER A 335 28.55 2.25 -2.08
CA SER A 335 28.40 3.63 -2.54
C SER A 335 29.65 4.14 -3.22
N LEU A 336 29.67 5.38 -3.70
CA LEU A 336 30.89 6.02 -4.23
C LEU A 336 32.09 6.05 -3.25
N LYS A 337 31.87 5.78 -1.96
CA LYS A 337 32.93 5.66 -0.93
C LYS A 337 33.49 4.25 -0.79
N SER A 338 32.89 3.28 -1.45
CA SER A 338 33.31 1.88 -1.40
C SER A 338 34.48 1.63 -2.35
N ASN A 339 35.17 0.52 -2.13
CA ASN A 339 36.25 0.03 -2.98
C ASN A 339 35.91 -1.34 -3.59
N PHE A 340 36.82 -1.89 -4.37
CA PHE A 340 36.63 -3.20 -5.00
C PHE A 340 36.38 -4.32 -3.99
N LYS A 341 37.09 -4.33 -2.86
CA LYS A 341 36.89 -5.34 -1.80
C LYS A 341 35.46 -5.32 -1.27
N ASP A 342 34.90 -4.14 -1.04
CA ASP A 342 33.52 -4.00 -0.60
C ASP A 342 32.56 -4.60 -1.64
N ILE A 343 32.73 -4.25 -2.92
CA ILE A 343 31.91 -4.78 -4.03
C ILE A 343 32.02 -6.30 -4.10
N LYS A 344 33.24 -6.83 -4.11
CA LYS A 344 33.54 -8.27 -4.26
C LYS A 344 32.91 -9.09 -3.13
N ASN A 345 32.83 -8.55 -1.91
CA ASN A 345 32.25 -9.23 -0.77
C ASN A 345 30.72 -9.13 -0.72
N ALA A 346 30.15 -8.11 -1.34
CA ALA A 346 28.74 -7.75 -1.21
C ALA A 346 27.90 -8.09 -2.45
N LEU A 347 28.49 -8.06 -3.64
CA LEU A 347 27.79 -8.07 -4.92
C LEU A 347 28.40 -9.08 -5.89
N VAL A 348 27.54 -9.70 -6.70
CA VAL A 348 27.95 -10.62 -7.76
C VAL A 348 28.29 -9.80 -9.02
N ILE A 349 29.54 -9.87 -9.46
CA ILE A 349 30.01 -9.24 -10.69
C ILE A 349 29.71 -10.18 -11.86
N SER A 350 28.83 -9.75 -12.76
CA SER A 350 28.42 -10.57 -13.90
C SER A 350 29.33 -10.42 -15.12
N LYS A 351 29.91 -9.23 -15.31
CA LYS A 351 30.85 -8.96 -16.40
C LYS A 351 31.93 -8.00 -15.94
N PHE A 352 33.13 -8.19 -16.47
CA PHE A 352 34.30 -7.36 -16.20
C PHE A 352 34.94 -6.94 -17.52
N GLN A 353 35.37 -5.68 -17.59
CA GLN A 353 36.23 -5.13 -18.64
C GLN A 353 37.22 -4.16 -18.00
N SER A 354 38.39 -4.00 -18.60
CA SER A 354 39.41 -3.06 -18.12
C SER A 354 40.13 -2.43 -19.29
N ASP A 355 40.59 -1.20 -19.08
CA ASP A 355 41.64 -0.58 -19.87
C ASP A 355 42.80 -0.18 -18.93
N ALA A 356 43.80 0.54 -19.46
CA ALA A 356 44.96 0.98 -18.68
C ALA A 356 44.58 1.87 -17.49
N ASN A 357 43.51 2.65 -17.58
CA ASN A 357 43.12 3.67 -16.62
C ASN A 357 41.89 3.29 -15.78
N ASN A 358 41.02 2.45 -16.31
CA ASN A 358 39.69 2.19 -15.74
C ASN A 358 39.36 0.71 -15.72
N ILE A 359 38.57 0.33 -14.72
CA ILE A 359 37.98 -1.00 -14.61
C ILE A 359 36.47 -0.84 -14.57
N TYR A 360 35.77 -1.65 -15.35
CA TYR A 360 34.32 -1.63 -15.48
C TYR A 360 33.73 -2.96 -14.97
N LEU A 361 32.84 -2.87 -13.99
CA LEU A 361 32.17 -4.00 -13.38
C LEU A 361 30.66 -3.90 -13.64
N LYS A 362 30.10 -4.90 -14.31
CA LYS A 362 28.66 -5.04 -14.48
C LYS A 362 28.07 -5.87 -13.35
N ILE A 363 26.99 -5.38 -12.77
CA ILE A 363 26.26 -6.01 -11.66
C ILE A 363 24.80 -6.09 -12.07
N ASP A 364 24.45 -7.16 -12.78
CA ASP A 364 23.11 -7.35 -13.38
C ASP A 364 21.98 -7.39 -12.35
N SER A 365 22.26 -7.84 -11.12
CA SER A 365 21.25 -7.85 -10.05
C SER A 365 20.73 -6.46 -9.66
N HIS A 366 21.43 -5.40 -10.07
CA HIS A 366 21.14 -4.02 -9.72
C HIS A 366 21.04 -3.09 -10.94
N ASP A 367 21.04 -3.65 -12.16
CA ASP A 367 21.10 -2.86 -13.40
C ASP A 367 22.25 -1.83 -13.36
N MET A 368 23.40 -2.22 -12.83
CA MET A 368 24.44 -1.30 -12.40
C MET A 368 25.77 -1.56 -13.11
N LEU A 369 26.40 -0.46 -13.55
CA LEU A 369 27.78 -0.41 -14.02
C LEU A 369 28.61 0.41 -13.02
N VAL A 370 29.68 -0.19 -12.52
CA VAL A 370 30.62 0.47 -11.62
C VAL A 370 31.94 0.66 -12.34
N LYS A 371 32.42 1.91 -12.37
CA LYS A 371 33.74 2.26 -12.86
C LYS A 371 34.67 2.44 -11.66
N LEU A 372 35.76 1.69 -11.64
CA LEU A 372 36.85 1.87 -10.68
C LEU A 372 38.04 2.54 -11.38
N LYS A 373 38.80 3.32 -10.62
CA LYS A 373 40.13 3.75 -11.04
C LYS A 373 41.05 2.54 -11.06
N ASN A 374 41.79 2.35 -12.15
CA ASN A 374 42.82 1.33 -12.23
C ASN A 374 44.14 1.86 -11.63
N PRO A 375 44.55 1.42 -10.43
CA PRO A 375 45.78 1.92 -9.80
C PRO A 375 47.05 1.35 -10.47
N LEU A 376 46.93 0.27 -11.25
CA LEU A 376 48.09 -0.41 -11.86
C LEU A 376 48.51 0.20 -13.19
N ALA A 377 47.71 1.12 -13.75
CA ALA A 377 47.99 1.79 -15.03
C ALA A 377 48.25 0.82 -16.22
N GLN A 378 47.71 -0.40 -16.16
CA GLN A 378 47.90 -1.46 -17.16
C GLN A 378 46.61 -2.28 -17.33
N GLU A 379 46.44 -2.94 -18.48
CA GLU A 379 45.27 -3.77 -18.73
C GLU A 379 45.21 -4.96 -17.76
N ILE A 380 44.03 -5.18 -17.18
CA ILE A 380 43.76 -6.28 -16.25
C ILE A 380 42.91 -7.32 -16.97
N THR A 381 43.32 -8.59 -16.91
CA THR A 381 42.68 -9.68 -17.65
C THR A 381 41.80 -10.58 -16.77
N SER A 382 41.85 -10.42 -15.45
CA SER A 382 41.04 -11.21 -14.51
C SER A 382 40.62 -10.42 -13.27
N LEU A 383 39.48 -10.77 -12.68
CA LEU A 383 38.97 -10.14 -11.45
C LEU A 383 39.91 -10.27 -10.25
N SER A 384 40.72 -11.34 -10.18
CA SER A 384 41.68 -11.56 -9.09
C SER A 384 42.86 -10.60 -9.09
N GLN A 385 43.11 -9.93 -10.22
CA GLN A 385 44.21 -8.98 -10.37
C GLN A 385 43.82 -7.54 -9.97
N ILE A 386 42.52 -7.28 -9.75
CA ILE A 386 42.05 -5.96 -9.32
C ILE A 386 42.46 -5.77 -7.84
N PRO A 387 43.20 -4.69 -7.51
CA PRO A 387 43.52 -4.41 -6.11
C PRO A 387 42.28 -4.13 -5.27
N ASP A 388 42.25 -4.68 -4.06
CA ASP A 388 41.13 -4.56 -3.13
C ASP A 388 40.81 -3.08 -2.81
N GLU A 389 41.82 -2.22 -2.81
CA GLU A 389 41.74 -0.78 -2.55
C GLU A 389 41.29 0.07 -3.76
N ALA A 390 41.09 -0.53 -4.94
CA ALA A 390 40.67 0.20 -6.13
C ALA A 390 39.34 0.92 -5.86
N GLN A 391 39.38 2.26 -5.96
CA GLN A 391 38.28 3.12 -5.56
C GLN A 391 37.22 3.23 -6.65
N ILE A 392 35.96 3.31 -6.25
CA ILE A 392 34.86 3.63 -7.16
C ILE A 392 34.99 5.09 -7.60
N GLU A 393 35.03 5.30 -8.91
CA GLU A 393 35.02 6.62 -9.51
C GLU A 393 33.61 7.03 -9.93
N GLN A 394 32.84 6.07 -10.46
CA GLN A 394 31.50 6.33 -10.97
C GLN A 394 30.61 5.10 -10.77
N ILE A 395 29.35 5.37 -10.45
CA ILE A 395 28.29 4.37 -10.48
C ILE A 395 27.22 4.85 -11.45
N THR A 396 26.80 3.97 -12.36
CA THR A 396 25.74 4.25 -13.32
C THR A 396 24.70 3.14 -13.26
N LEU A 397 23.45 3.53 -13.04
CA LEU A 397 22.29 2.66 -13.21
C LEU A 397 21.85 2.73 -14.67
N MET A 398 21.60 1.59 -15.30
CA MET A 398 21.31 1.51 -16.73
C MET A 398 20.25 0.45 -17.00
N TRP A 399 19.14 0.85 -17.64
CA TRP A 399 18.04 -0.03 -18.01
C TRP A 399 17.92 -0.14 -19.53
N ASN A 400 17.48 -1.31 -20.01
CA ASN A 400 17.18 -1.57 -21.43
C ASN A 400 18.38 -1.32 -22.37
N GLN A 401 19.55 -1.88 -22.05
CA GLN A 401 20.72 -1.91 -22.95
C GLN A 401 20.68 -3.10 -23.91
#